data_AF-K9YFY5-F1
#
_entry.id   AF-K9YFY5-F1
#
_cell.length_a   1.000
_cell.length_b   1.000
_cell.length_c   1.000
_cell.angle_alpha   90.00
_cell.angle_beta   90.00
_cell.angle_gamma   90.00
#
_symmetry.space_group_name_H-M   'P 1'
#
loop_
_entity.id
_entity.type
_entity.pdbx_description
1 polymer ?
#
loop_
_entity_poly.entity_id
_entity_poly.type
_entity_poly.pdbx_seq_one_letter_code
_entity_poly.pdbx_strand_id
1 'polypeptide(L)'
;MNEKPSLLNRVFTIISEKDFENKFAPVYRKLVRLREKIGQKRKKFGIFDVHKFETEHLLQDFTQIQSFTEKIGDDVNNWEEQQQLTYPEKQLYTSHRKKVQLELDEILKMIENRDPTFWEDVENLILNLTRKVTEIMSFLPDLMPEPLYKFLFGKSVRSVRHLLPK
;
A
#
# COMPACT_ATOMS: atom_id res chain seq x y z
N MET A 1 5.80 -55.73 18.43
CA MET A 1 6.94 -54.79 18.51
C MET A 1 6.90 -53.94 17.25
N ASN A 2 6.52 -52.67 17.35
CA ASN A 2 6.51 -51.73 16.23
C ASN A 2 7.87 -51.03 16.22
N GLU A 3 8.74 -51.42 15.30
CA GLU A 3 10.00 -50.73 15.07
C GLU A 3 9.69 -49.32 14.54
N LYS A 4 10.07 -48.30 15.30
CA LYS A 4 10.11 -46.91 14.79
C LYS A 4 11.09 -46.89 13.63
N PRO A 5 10.70 -46.44 12.42
CA PRO A 5 11.64 -46.29 11.32
C PRO A 5 12.77 -45.34 11.74
N SER A 6 14.02 -45.76 11.51
CA SER A 6 15.21 -45.04 11.92
C SER A 6 15.30 -43.67 11.24
N LEU A 7 15.67 -42.65 12.02
CA LEU A 7 15.83 -41.26 11.56
C LEU A 7 16.97 -41.06 10.55
N LEU A 8 17.66 -42.14 10.15
CA LEU A 8 18.93 -42.08 9.43
C LEU A 8 18.79 -41.96 7.90
N ASN A 9 17.58 -42.07 7.34
CA ASN A 9 17.35 -41.97 5.89
C ASN A 9 16.62 -40.68 5.45
N ARG A 10 16.50 -39.66 6.31
CA ARG A 10 16.01 -38.36 5.84
C ARG A 10 17.11 -37.67 5.04
N VAL A 11 16.92 -37.62 3.72
CA VAL A 11 17.66 -36.70 2.85
C VAL A 11 17.35 -35.29 3.33
N PHE A 12 18.27 -34.67 4.07
CA PHE A 12 18.18 -33.26 4.41
C PHE A 12 18.33 -32.47 3.11
N THR A 13 17.27 -31.78 2.68
CA THR A 13 17.38 -30.81 1.60
C THR A 13 18.15 -29.62 2.16
N ILE A 14 19.41 -29.46 1.74
CA ILE A 14 20.21 -28.29 2.07
C ILE A 14 19.65 -27.14 1.23
N ILE A 15 19.10 -26.13 1.91
CA ILE A 15 18.58 -24.92 1.28
C ILE A 15 19.76 -23.97 1.12
N SER A 16 20.15 -23.70 -0.12
CA SER A 16 21.30 -22.85 -0.41
C SER A 16 20.97 -21.36 -0.31
N GLU A 17 22.01 -20.52 -0.24
CA GLU A 17 21.87 -19.07 -0.41
C GLU A 17 21.13 -18.72 -1.71
N LYS A 18 21.45 -19.43 -2.79
CA LYS A 18 20.79 -19.26 -4.10
C LYS A 18 19.29 -19.56 -4.05
N ASP A 19 18.85 -20.50 -3.21
CA ASP A 19 17.42 -20.80 -3.05
C ASP A 19 16.68 -19.64 -2.38
N PHE A 20 17.30 -19.01 -1.38
CA PHE A 20 16.78 -17.79 -0.77
C PHE A 20 16.82 -16.60 -1.74
N GLU A 21 17.90 -16.42 -2.49
CA GLU A 21 17.96 -15.40 -3.54
C GLU A 21 16.81 -15.56 -4.54
N ASN A 22 16.55 -16.79 -5.00
CA ASN A 22 15.45 -17.09 -5.91
C ASN A 22 14.08 -16.81 -5.29
N LYS A 23 13.87 -17.17 -4.01
CA LYS A 23 12.62 -16.90 -3.30
C LYS A 23 12.38 -15.40 -3.10
N PHE A 24 13.41 -14.63 -2.81
CA PHE A 24 13.30 -13.18 -2.59
C PHE A 24 13.40 -12.34 -3.87
N ALA A 25 13.89 -12.90 -4.99
CA ALA A 25 14.00 -12.17 -6.26
C ALA A 25 12.69 -11.48 -6.72
N PRO A 26 11.49 -12.09 -6.60
CA PRO A 26 10.23 -11.40 -6.86
C PRO A 26 9.98 -10.20 -5.94
N VAL A 27 10.34 -10.30 -4.66
CA VAL A 27 10.20 -9.24 -3.64
C VAL A 27 11.11 -8.07 -4.01
N TYR A 28 12.38 -8.33 -4.29
CA TYR A 28 13.33 -7.29 -4.71
C TYR A 28 12.91 -6.59 -6.01
N ARG A 29 12.43 -7.34 -7.01
CA ARG A 29 11.89 -6.74 -8.25
C ARG A 29 10.70 -5.82 -7.97
N LYS A 30 9.84 -6.17 -7.02
CA LYS A 30 8.71 -5.32 -6.62
C LYS A 30 9.18 -4.08 -5.85
N LEU A 31 10.16 -4.20 -4.96
CA LEU A 31 10.77 -3.07 -4.26
C LEU A 31 11.35 -2.03 -5.24
N VAL A 32 12.14 -2.50 -6.21
CA VAL A 32 12.71 -1.62 -7.25
C VAL A 32 11.61 -0.88 -8.02
N ARG A 33 10.59 -1.63 -8.49
CA ARG A 33 9.45 -1.03 -9.21
C ARG A 33 8.68 -0.03 -8.36
N LEU A 34 8.47 -0.33 -7.07
CA LEU A 34 7.77 0.58 -6.17
C LEU A 34 8.57 1.87 -5.97
N ARG A 35 9.88 1.75 -5.72
CA ARG A 35 10.80 2.91 -5.62
C ARG A 35 10.76 3.77 -6.88
N GLU A 36 10.77 3.15 -8.07
CA GLU A 36 10.63 3.85 -9.34
C GLU A 36 9.26 4.54 -9.51
N LYS A 37 8.16 3.94 -9.03
CA LYS A 37 6.82 4.53 -9.13
C LYS A 37 6.68 5.82 -8.32
N ILE A 38 7.30 5.90 -7.14
CA ILE A 38 7.17 7.05 -6.23
C ILE A 38 7.59 8.35 -6.92
N GLY A 39 8.70 8.34 -7.67
CA GLY A 39 9.22 9.52 -8.36
C GLY A 39 8.60 9.81 -9.73
N GLN A 40 7.71 8.94 -10.24
CA GLN A 40 7.15 9.11 -11.58
C GLN A 40 6.13 10.25 -11.62
N LYS A 41 6.45 11.27 -12.41
CA LYS A 41 5.57 12.40 -12.72
C LYS A 41 5.08 12.29 -14.16
N ARG A 42 3.91 12.85 -14.42
CA ARG A 42 3.31 13.00 -15.77
C ARG A 42 2.82 14.43 -15.95
N LYS A 43 2.77 14.89 -17.21
CA LYS A 43 2.18 16.20 -17.52
C LYS A 43 0.65 16.13 -17.53
N LYS A 44 -0.01 16.97 -16.74
CA LYS A 44 -1.45 17.27 -16.78
C LYS A 44 -1.63 18.63 -17.47
N PHE A 45 -2.53 18.71 -18.44
CA PHE A 45 -2.78 19.91 -19.25
C PHE A 45 -1.51 20.49 -19.94
N GLY A 46 -0.57 19.63 -20.33
CA GLY A 46 0.61 20.00 -21.12
C GLY A 46 1.74 20.72 -20.38
N ILE A 47 1.47 21.43 -19.29
CA ILE A 47 2.49 22.28 -18.61
C ILE A 47 2.77 21.87 -17.16
N PHE A 48 1.89 21.12 -16.52
CA PHE A 48 2.01 20.88 -15.08
C PHE A 48 2.37 19.44 -14.75
N ASP A 49 3.30 19.26 -13.81
CA ASP A 49 3.62 17.93 -13.31
C ASP A 49 2.62 17.49 -12.23
N VAL A 50 2.12 16.28 -12.39
CA VAL A 50 1.36 15.56 -11.37
C VAL A 50 1.99 14.20 -11.14
N HIS A 51 1.86 13.67 -9.93
CA HIS A 51 2.28 12.29 -9.71
C HIS A 51 1.47 11.36 -10.61
N LYS A 52 2.18 10.39 -11.20
CA LYS A 52 1.54 9.38 -12.03
C LYS A 52 0.75 8.37 -11.18
N PHE A 53 1.18 8.16 -9.94
CA PHE A 53 0.59 7.23 -8.99
C PHE A 53 0.18 7.96 -7.71
N GLU A 54 -1.04 7.68 -7.25
CA GLU A 54 -1.58 8.18 -5.99
C GLU A 54 -0.97 7.42 -4.79
N THR A 55 -0.96 8.07 -3.63
CA THR A 55 -0.42 7.50 -2.38
C THR A 55 -1.08 6.16 -2.04
N GLU A 56 -2.40 6.03 -2.18
CA GLU A 56 -3.12 4.79 -1.88
C GLU A 56 -2.62 3.62 -2.74
N HIS A 57 -2.38 3.84 -4.03
CA HIS A 57 -1.85 2.80 -4.92
C HIS A 57 -0.41 2.42 -4.56
N LEU A 58 0.41 3.38 -4.13
CA LEU A 58 1.77 3.09 -3.64
C LEU A 58 1.74 2.27 -2.33
N LEU A 59 0.81 2.57 -1.43
CA LEU A 59 0.58 1.82 -0.20
C LEU A 59 0.03 0.42 -0.47
N GLN A 60 -0.83 0.26 -1.48
CA GLN A 60 -1.32 -1.07 -1.89
C GLN A 60 -0.17 -1.96 -2.39
N ASP A 61 0.73 -1.42 -3.23
CA ASP A 61 1.93 -2.12 -3.67
C ASP A 61 2.86 -2.48 -2.50
N PHE A 62 3.02 -1.56 -1.55
CA PHE A 62 3.77 -1.78 -0.30
C PHE A 62 3.21 -2.97 0.49
N THR A 63 1.90 -3.00 0.73
CA THR A 63 1.23 -4.10 1.44
C THR A 63 1.36 -5.43 0.70
N GLN A 64 1.32 -5.45 -0.63
CA GLN A 64 1.58 -6.67 -1.39
C GLN A 64 3.00 -7.21 -1.15
N ILE A 65 4.01 -6.34 -1.08
CA ILE A 65 5.39 -6.75 -0.82
C ILE A 65 5.52 -7.35 0.59
N GLN A 66 4.85 -6.75 1.58
CA GLN A 66 4.79 -7.30 2.94
C GLN A 66 4.18 -8.71 2.93
N SER A 67 3.02 -8.88 2.28
CA SER A 67 2.34 -10.19 2.18
C SER A 67 3.22 -11.26 1.49
N PHE A 68 3.96 -10.92 0.44
CA PHE A 68 4.92 -11.86 -0.17
C PHE A 68 6.04 -12.24 0.81
N THR A 69 6.52 -11.29 1.59
CA THR A 69 7.59 -11.52 2.57
C THR A 69 7.10 -12.36 3.75
N GLU A 70 5.86 -12.15 4.19
CA GLU A 70 5.18 -12.97 5.19
C GLU A 70 5.02 -14.40 4.71
N LYS A 71 4.56 -14.61 3.48
CA LYS A 71 4.45 -15.96 2.90
C LYS A 71 5.79 -16.71 2.85
N ILE A 72 6.88 -16.02 2.53
CA ILE A 72 8.23 -16.62 2.61
C ILE A 72 8.56 -16.97 4.06
N GLY A 73 8.16 -16.14 5.03
CA GLY A 73 8.28 -16.43 6.46
C GLY A 73 7.49 -17.67 6.89
N ASP A 74 6.26 -17.84 6.41
CA ASP A 74 5.45 -19.02 6.68
C ASP A 74 6.10 -20.29 6.14
N ASP A 75 6.62 -20.25 4.90
CA ASP A 75 7.39 -21.35 4.31
C ASP A 75 8.58 -21.72 5.21
N VAL A 76 9.33 -20.72 5.68
CA VAL A 76 10.52 -20.90 6.52
C VAL A 76 10.17 -21.45 7.89
N ASN A 77 9.10 -20.96 8.52
CA ASN A 77 8.62 -21.48 9.80
C ASN A 77 8.21 -22.95 9.67
N ASN A 78 7.48 -23.31 8.60
CA ASN A 78 7.11 -24.69 8.33
C ASN A 78 8.34 -25.59 8.10
N TRP A 79 9.39 -25.11 7.43
CA TRP A 79 10.64 -25.87 7.29
C TRP A 79 11.38 -26.05 8.61
N GLU A 80 11.37 -25.03 9.47
CA GLU A 80 11.94 -25.11 10.82
C GLU A 80 11.18 -26.14 11.68
N GLU A 81 9.85 -26.11 11.68
CA GLU A 81 9.00 -27.08 12.39
C GLU A 81 9.24 -28.52 11.92
N GLN A 82 9.54 -28.71 10.63
CA GLN A 82 9.85 -30.01 10.05
C GLN A 82 11.31 -30.45 10.24
N GLN A 83 12.14 -29.64 10.92
CA GLN A 83 13.59 -29.84 11.07
C GLN A 83 14.33 -29.95 9.73
N GLN A 84 13.82 -29.25 8.71
CA GLN A 84 14.40 -29.15 7.37
C GLN A 84 15.23 -27.88 7.18
N LEU A 85 15.22 -26.98 8.18
CA LEU A 85 15.96 -25.74 8.15
C LEU A 85 17.05 -25.75 9.24
N THR A 86 18.29 -25.65 8.81
CA THR A 86 19.44 -25.50 9.71
C THR A 86 19.58 -24.07 10.21
N TYR A 87 20.33 -23.89 11.29
CA TYR A 87 20.60 -22.56 11.84
C TYR A 87 21.29 -21.60 10.83
N PRO A 88 22.34 -22.01 10.07
CA PRO A 88 22.92 -21.15 9.04
C PRO A 88 21.92 -20.71 7.96
N GLU A 89 21.02 -21.61 7.53
CA GLU A 89 19.98 -21.29 6.54
C GLU A 89 18.96 -20.30 7.09
N LYS A 90 18.57 -20.46 8.36
CA LYS A 90 17.73 -19.48 9.06
C LYS A 90 18.39 -18.09 9.16
N GLN A 91 19.71 -18.03 9.31
CA GLN A 91 20.45 -16.77 9.28
C GLN A 91 20.42 -16.11 7.89
N LEU A 92 20.52 -16.89 6.81
CA LEU A 92 20.37 -16.38 5.44
C LEU A 92 18.97 -15.76 5.23
N TYR A 93 17.91 -16.49 5.59
CA TYR A 93 16.55 -15.94 5.58
C TYR A 93 16.44 -14.62 6.37
N THR A 94 16.94 -14.61 7.60
CA THR A 94 16.87 -13.45 8.50
C THR A 94 17.58 -12.24 7.90
N SER A 95 18.72 -12.46 7.24
CA SER A 95 19.47 -11.43 6.53
C SER A 95 18.65 -10.83 5.37
N HIS A 96 18.05 -11.67 4.51
CA HIS A 96 17.20 -11.20 3.42
C HIS A 96 15.96 -10.45 3.92
N ARG A 97 15.28 -10.98 4.94
CA ARG A 97 14.11 -10.34 5.55
C ARG A 97 14.45 -8.97 6.14
N LYS A 98 15.59 -8.86 6.83
CA LYS A 98 16.07 -7.58 7.37
C LYS A 98 16.34 -6.57 6.25
N LYS A 99 16.99 -6.99 5.15
CA LYS A 99 17.21 -6.12 3.98
C LYS A 99 15.89 -5.62 3.39
N VAL A 100 14.91 -6.51 3.20
CA VAL A 100 13.57 -6.14 2.70
C VAL A 100 12.89 -5.14 3.63
N GLN A 101 12.96 -5.36 4.96
CA GLN A 101 12.34 -4.44 5.92
C GLN A 101 12.97 -3.04 5.87
N LEU A 102 14.30 -2.96 5.81
CA LEU A 102 15.00 -1.67 5.71
C LEU A 102 14.60 -0.90 4.44
N GLU A 103 14.47 -1.60 3.31
CA GLU A 103 14.02 -1.02 2.04
C GLU A 103 12.56 -0.55 2.10
N LEU A 104 11.67 -1.32 2.74
CA LEU A 104 10.29 -0.92 2.97
C LEU A 104 10.21 0.33 3.85
N ASP A 105 10.97 0.38 4.93
CA ASP A 105 11.00 1.55 5.83
C ASP A 105 11.47 2.82 5.11
N GLU A 106 12.46 2.70 4.21
CA GLU A 106 12.89 3.81 3.35
C GLU A 106 11.80 4.23 2.37
N ILE A 107 11.17 3.27 1.68
CA ILE A 107 10.06 3.51 0.75
C ILE A 107 8.88 4.21 1.45
N LEU A 108 8.52 3.77 2.65
CA LEU A 108 7.42 4.38 3.40
C LEU A 108 7.71 5.85 3.69
N LYS A 109 8.95 6.17 4.12
CA LYS A 109 9.39 7.56 4.30
C LYS A 109 9.34 8.35 2.99
N MET A 110 9.71 7.76 1.86
CA MET A 110 9.62 8.43 0.56
C MET A 110 8.18 8.73 0.14
N ILE A 111 7.23 7.85 0.48
CA ILE A 111 5.80 8.05 0.23
C ILE A 111 5.25 9.14 1.15
N GLU A 112 5.55 9.09 2.45
CA GLU A 112 5.08 10.04 3.46
C GLU A 112 5.62 11.45 3.24
N ASN A 113 6.91 11.57 2.90
CA ASN A 113 7.57 12.85 2.65
C ASN A 113 7.46 13.29 1.18
N ARG A 114 6.56 12.69 0.40
CA ARG A 114 6.38 13.09 -1.00
C ARG A 114 5.68 14.44 -1.04
N ASP A 115 6.39 15.47 -1.49
CA ASP A 115 5.82 16.80 -1.68
C ASP A 115 4.61 16.72 -2.62
N PRO A 116 3.44 17.28 -2.27
CA PRO A 116 2.32 17.37 -3.20
C PRO A 116 2.72 18.21 -4.41
N THR A 117 2.20 17.87 -5.60
CA THR A 117 2.37 18.78 -6.73
C THR A 117 1.42 19.96 -6.63
N PHE A 118 1.73 21.06 -7.32
CA PHE A 118 0.89 22.26 -7.38
C PHE A 118 -0.59 21.96 -7.66
N TRP A 119 -0.89 21.00 -8.54
CA TRP A 119 -2.28 20.60 -8.80
C TRP A 119 -2.92 19.79 -7.70
N GLU A 120 -2.16 18.93 -7.01
CA GLU A 120 -2.66 18.19 -5.85
C GLU A 120 -3.01 19.17 -4.72
N ASP A 121 -2.21 20.22 -4.51
CA ASP A 121 -2.52 21.30 -3.57
C ASP A 121 -3.79 22.07 -3.95
N VAL A 122 -3.94 22.44 -5.23
CA VAL A 122 -5.14 23.13 -5.73
C VAL A 122 -6.38 22.24 -5.60
N GLU A 123 -6.28 20.96 -5.95
CA GLU A 123 -7.37 19.99 -5.82
C GLU A 123 -7.78 19.81 -4.35
N ASN A 124 -6.81 19.66 -3.45
CA ASN A 124 -7.05 19.57 -2.00
C ASN A 124 -7.71 20.84 -1.45
N LEU A 125 -7.31 22.02 -1.92
CA LEU A 125 -7.93 23.29 -1.53
C LEU A 125 -9.39 23.35 -2.00
N ILE A 126 -9.67 22.98 -3.25
CA ILE A 126 -11.03 22.94 -3.80
C ILE A 126 -11.89 21.93 -3.03
N LEU A 127 -11.39 20.72 -2.79
CA LEU A 127 -12.09 19.68 -2.03
C LEU A 127 -12.39 20.11 -0.58
N ASN A 128 -11.45 20.79 0.07
CA ASN A 128 -11.68 21.33 1.41
C ASN A 128 -12.70 22.47 1.40
N LEU A 129 -12.69 23.33 0.39
CA LEU A 129 -13.69 24.37 0.22
C LEU A 129 -15.07 23.78 -0.05
N THR A 130 -15.20 22.81 -0.95
CA THR A 130 -16.49 22.16 -1.24
C THR A 130 -17.02 21.42 -0.02
N ARG A 131 -16.17 20.75 0.75
CA ARG A 131 -16.56 20.12 2.02
C ARG A 131 -17.07 21.14 3.03
N LYS A 132 -16.34 22.23 3.27
CA LYS A 132 -16.77 23.30 4.19
C LYS A 132 -18.07 23.95 3.74
N VAL A 133 -18.22 24.22 2.45
CA VAL A 133 -19.46 24.74 1.88
C VAL A 133 -20.59 23.73 2.10
N THR A 134 -20.36 22.44 1.85
CA THR A 134 -21.37 21.39 2.07
C THR A 134 -21.78 21.30 3.54
N GLU A 135 -20.82 21.33 4.48
CA GLU A 135 -21.08 21.36 5.92
C GLU A 135 -21.91 22.59 6.32
N ILE A 136 -21.49 23.80 5.98
CA ILE A 136 -22.24 25.04 6.28
C ILE A 136 -23.64 25.00 5.68
N MET A 137 -23.75 24.52 4.45
CA MET A 137 -25.01 24.50 3.71
C MET A 137 -25.96 23.40 4.17
N SER A 138 -25.47 22.36 4.83
CA SER A 138 -26.33 21.39 5.52
C SER A 138 -27.09 22.01 6.70
N PHE A 139 -26.55 23.09 7.29
CA PHE A 139 -27.21 23.84 8.37
C PHE A 139 -28.09 24.99 7.86
N LEU A 140 -27.84 25.50 6.64
CA LEU A 140 -28.52 26.67 6.09
C LEU A 140 -29.00 26.45 4.64
N PRO A 141 -29.90 25.48 4.41
CA PRO A 141 -30.35 25.10 3.07
C PRO A 141 -31.11 26.22 2.34
N ASP A 142 -31.74 27.14 3.09
CA ASP A 142 -32.51 28.25 2.54
C ASP A 142 -31.65 29.41 2.02
N LEU A 143 -30.35 29.45 2.35
CA LEU A 143 -29.41 30.48 1.89
C LEU A 143 -28.68 30.11 0.58
N MET A 144 -28.93 28.91 0.02
CA MET A 144 -28.27 28.48 -1.21
C MET A 144 -29.07 28.85 -2.48
N PRO A 145 -28.43 29.48 -3.48
CA PRO A 145 -29.04 29.63 -4.80
C PRO A 145 -29.37 28.26 -5.40
N GLU A 146 -30.61 28.06 -5.86
CA GLU A 146 -31.10 26.84 -6.53
C GLU A 146 -30.13 26.26 -7.58
N PRO A 147 -29.48 27.06 -8.46
CA PRO A 147 -28.51 26.54 -9.42
C PRO A 147 -27.31 25.84 -8.79
N LEU A 148 -26.80 26.40 -7.67
CA LEU A 148 -25.65 25.87 -6.95
C LEU A 148 -26.03 24.57 -6.21
N TYR A 149 -27.22 24.53 -5.62
CA TYR A 149 -27.73 23.34 -4.93
C TYR A 149 -27.95 22.17 -5.88
N LYS A 150 -28.56 22.46 -7.03
CA LYS A 150 -28.78 21.46 -8.08
C LYS A 150 -27.46 20.94 -8.66
N PHE A 151 -26.46 21.80 -8.80
CA PHE A 151 -25.13 21.42 -9.26
C PHE A 151 -24.39 20.52 -8.26
N LEU A 152 -24.41 20.88 -6.96
CA LEU A 152 -23.66 20.15 -5.91
C LEU A 152 -24.34 18.86 -5.47
N PHE A 153 -25.67 18.82 -5.38
CA PHE A 153 -26.41 17.70 -4.77
C PHE A 153 -27.28 16.92 -5.75
N GLY A 154 -27.38 17.36 -7.02
CA GLY A 154 -28.21 16.71 -8.04
C GLY A 154 -29.71 16.75 -7.76
N LYS A 155 -30.16 17.49 -6.73
CA LYS A 155 -31.55 17.60 -6.26
C LYS A 155 -31.97 19.07 -6.19
N SER A 156 -33.28 19.34 -6.20
CA SER A 156 -33.83 20.70 -6.00
C SER A 156 -34.03 21.00 -4.51
N VAL A 157 -33.85 22.27 -4.10
CA VAL A 157 -34.06 22.71 -2.71
C VAL A 157 -35.50 22.47 -2.26
N ARG A 158 -36.48 22.52 -3.18
CA ARG A 158 -37.89 22.20 -2.89
C ARG A 158 -38.12 20.75 -2.47
N SER A 159 -37.25 19.83 -2.89
CA SER A 159 -37.36 18.39 -2.60
C SER A 159 -36.97 18.01 -1.17
N VAL A 160 -36.38 18.92 -0.40
CA VAL A 160 -35.86 18.61 0.96
C VAL A 160 -36.47 19.51 2.03
N ARG A 161 -37.19 20.57 1.61
CA ARG A 161 -37.83 21.57 2.49
C ARG A 161 -38.86 20.99 3.48
N HIS A 162 -39.34 19.78 3.25
CA HIS A 162 -40.29 19.05 4.10
C HIS A 162 -39.60 18.13 5.13
N LEU A 163 -38.28 17.99 5.10
CA LEU A 163 -37.49 17.17 6.02
C LEU A 163 -36.77 17.99 7.10
N LEU A 164 -36.89 19.32 7.07
CA LEU A 164 -36.30 20.20 8.07
C LEU A 164 -37.31 20.48 9.19
N PRO A 165 -36.92 20.34 10.47
CA PRO A 165 -37.78 20.70 11.58
C PRO A 165 -38.05 22.22 11.54
N LYS A 166 -39.31 22.58 11.79
CA LYS A 166 -39.78 23.97 11.85
C LYS A 166 -39.24 24.70 13.07
#